data_AF-A0A7S1T440-F1
#
_entry.id   AF-A0A7S1T440-F1
#
_cell.length_a   1.000
_cell.length_b   1.000
_cell.length_c   1.000
_cell.angle_alpha   90.00
_cell.angle_beta   90.00
_cell.angle_gamma   90.00
#
_symmetry.space_group_name_H-M   'P 1'
#
loop_
_entity.id
_entity.type
_entity.pdbx_description
1 polymer ?
#
loop_
_entity_poly.entity_id
_entity_poly.type
_entity_poly.pdbx_seq_one_letter_code
_entity_poly.pdbx_strand_id
1 'polypeptide(L)'
;MCPAVLVRQGGGGWSLVLPAGWVRVFWHSLVMAGLYAAGLREWAWAAESVGAASFPRDFPDTAAGAAAVASLCSPAAPASLSAPRSERWLVLRSPEALRFL
;
A
#
# COMPACT_ATOMS: atom_id res chain seq x y z
N MET A 1 -9.52 -21.77 -26.91
CA MET A 1 -10.36 -21.67 -25.69
C MET A 1 -9.47 -21.20 -24.55
N CYS A 2 -9.83 -20.15 -23.82
CA CYS A 2 -9.00 -19.62 -22.74
C CYS A 2 -9.32 -20.31 -21.42
N PRO A 3 -8.35 -20.92 -20.73
CA PRO A 3 -8.57 -21.37 -19.37
C PRO A 3 -8.56 -20.14 -18.44
N ALA A 4 -9.74 -19.70 -18.02
CA ALA A 4 -9.91 -18.65 -17.02
C ALA A 4 -10.54 -19.26 -15.76
N VAL A 5 -9.97 -18.97 -14.59
CA VAL A 5 -10.51 -19.45 -13.30
C VAL A 5 -10.87 -18.25 -12.45
N LEU A 6 -12.07 -18.27 -11.88
CA LEU A 6 -12.54 -17.24 -10.96
C LEU A 6 -12.55 -17.82 -9.54
N VAL A 7 -11.81 -17.20 -8.63
CA VAL A 7 -11.67 -17.62 -7.23
C VAL A 7 -12.36 -16.59 -6.33
N ARG A 8 -13.21 -17.06 -5.41
CA ARG A 8 -13.85 -16.20 -4.40
C ARG A 8 -12.88 -15.99 -3.24
N GLN A 9 -12.68 -14.75 -2.82
CA GLN A 9 -11.84 -14.42 -1.66
C GLN A 9 -12.67 -14.32 -0.38
N GLY A 10 -12.06 -14.70 0.76
CA GLY A 10 -12.74 -14.75 2.06
C GLY A 10 -13.16 -13.38 2.62
N GLY A 11 -12.45 -12.30 2.25
CA GLY A 11 -12.73 -10.91 2.67
C GLY A 11 -13.67 -10.13 1.75
N GLY A 12 -14.30 -10.80 0.77
CA GLY A 12 -15.05 -10.15 -0.29
C GLY A 12 -14.21 -9.92 -1.55
N GLY A 13 -14.88 -9.90 -2.71
CA GLY A 13 -14.23 -9.79 -4.02
C GLY A 13 -13.92 -11.13 -4.69
N TRP A 14 -13.32 -11.01 -5.88
CA TRP A 14 -12.99 -12.13 -6.76
C TRP A 14 -11.58 -11.97 -7.32
N SER A 15 -10.87 -13.08 -7.50
CA SER A 15 -9.59 -13.14 -8.17
C SER A 15 -9.74 -13.91 -9.48
N LEU A 16 -9.38 -13.27 -10.59
CA LEU A 16 -9.39 -13.87 -11.92
C LEU A 16 -7.97 -14.35 -12.26
N VAL A 17 -7.80 -15.65 -12.44
CA VAL A 17 -6.53 -16.28 -12.81
C VAL A 17 -6.54 -16.60 -14.30
N LEU A 18 -5.55 -16.06 -15.02
CA LEU A 18 -5.43 -16.14 -16.48
C LEU A 18 -3.97 -16.47 -16.86
N PRO A 19 -3.74 -17.14 -18.01
CA PRO A 19 -2.41 -17.24 -18.60
C PRO A 19 -1.85 -15.87 -18.97
N ALA A 20 -0.54 -15.68 -18.85
CA ALA A 20 0.13 -14.38 -19.04
C ALA A 20 -0.20 -13.70 -20.38
N GLY A 21 -0.35 -14.47 -21.47
CA GLY A 21 -0.69 -13.93 -22.80
C GLY A 21 -2.09 -13.31 -22.91
N TRP A 22 -3.01 -13.66 -22.01
CA TRP A 22 -4.41 -13.21 -22.04
C TRP A 22 -4.69 -12.01 -21.12
N VAL A 23 -3.78 -11.72 -20.19
CA VAL A 23 -3.97 -10.66 -19.17
C VAL A 23 -4.23 -9.32 -19.82
N ARG A 24 -3.46 -8.94 -20.85
CA ARG A 24 -3.60 -7.64 -21.52
C ARG A 24 -4.96 -7.48 -22.21
N VAL A 25 -5.43 -8.52 -22.90
CA VAL A 25 -6.71 -8.50 -23.62
C VAL A 25 -7.86 -8.34 -22.63
N PHE A 26 -7.85 -9.15 -21.57
CA PHE A 26 -8.85 -9.07 -20.51
C PHE A 26 -8.84 -7.70 -19.81
N TRP A 27 -7.65 -7.17 -19.49
CA TRP A 27 -7.52 -5.88 -18.84
C TRP A 27 -8.16 -4.75 -19.66
N HIS A 28 -7.94 -4.73 -20.99
CA HIS A 28 -8.59 -3.74 -21.85
C HIS A 28 -10.12 -3.88 -21.83
N SER A 29 -10.64 -5.11 -21.94
CA SER A 29 -12.09 -5.35 -21.87
C SER A 29 -12.70 -4.90 -20.54
N LEU A 30 -12.00 -5.11 -19.42
CA LEU A 30 -12.44 -4.69 -18.08
C LEU A 30 -12.50 -3.16 -17.95
N VAL A 31 -11.48 -2.45 -18.44
CA VAL A 31 -11.46 -0.99 -18.43
C VAL A 31 -12.57 -0.41 -19.32
N MET A 32 -12.81 -1.00 -20.49
CA MET A 32 -13.90 -0.59 -21.38
C MET A 32 -15.29 -0.86 -20.79
N ALA A 33 -15.41 -1.84 -19.89
CA ALA A 33 -16.62 -2.09 -19.11
C ALA A 33 -16.82 -1.12 -17.93
N GLY A 34 -15.86 -0.21 -17.68
CA GLY A 34 -15.94 0.80 -16.63
C GLY A 34 -15.32 0.41 -15.29
N LEU A 35 -14.48 -0.62 -15.24
CA LEU A 35 -13.74 -0.96 -14.02
C LEU A 35 -12.61 0.04 -13.76
N TYR A 36 -12.48 0.47 -12.50
CA TYR A 36 -11.41 1.34 -12.05
C TYR A 36 -10.18 0.54 -11.60
N ALA A 37 -9.00 0.98 -12.04
CA ALA A 37 -7.74 0.39 -11.60
C ALA A 37 -7.39 0.85 -10.18
N ALA A 38 -7.12 -0.10 -9.30
CA ALA A 38 -6.63 0.14 -7.95
C ALA A 38 -5.17 -0.33 -7.83
N GLY A 39 -4.30 0.54 -7.35
CA GLY A 39 -2.89 0.25 -7.08
C GLY A 39 -2.66 -0.15 -5.63
N LEU A 40 -1.39 -0.33 -5.27
CA LEU A 40 -0.99 -0.81 -3.94
C LEU A 40 -1.50 0.07 -2.79
N ARG A 41 -1.67 1.37 -3.03
CA ARG A 41 -2.19 2.30 -2.00
C ARG A 41 -3.69 2.10 -1.77
N GLU A 42 -4.48 2.00 -2.84
CA GLU A 42 -5.91 1.78 -2.73
C GLU A 42 -6.21 0.43 -2.09
N TRP A 43 -5.42 -0.61 -2.42
CA TRP A 43 -5.52 -1.91 -1.75
C TRP A 43 -5.16 -1.85 -0.26
N ALA A 44 -4.17 -1.04 0.13
CA ALA A 44 -3.84 -0.84 1.54
C ALA A 44 -4.99 -0.15 2.28
N TRP A 45 -5.60 0.89 1.69
CA TRP A 45 -6.79 1.54 2.28
C TRP A 45 -7.98 0.59 2.38
N ALA A 46 -8.20 -0.24 1.37
CA ALA A 46 -9.24 -1.25 1.40
C ALA A 46 -9.01 -2.25 2.56
N ALA A 47 -7.79 -2.75 2.73
CA ALA A 47 -7.44 -3.63 3.85
C ALA A 47 -7.66 -2.94 5.20
N GLU A 48 -7.18 -1.71 5.36
CA GLU A 48 -7.33 -0.90 6.58
C GLU A 48 -8.80 -0.65 6.92
N SER A 49 -9.64 -0.33 5.93
CA SER A 49 -11.08 -0.10 6.13
C SER A 49 -11.86 -1.32 6.64
N VAL A 50 -11.35 -2.53 6.38
CA VAL A 50 -11.94 -3.79 6.86
C VAL A 50 -11.21 -4.28 8.12
N GLY A 51 -10.23 -3.52 8.63
CA GLY A 51 -9.41 -3.88 9.79
C GLY A 51 -8.43 -5.02 9.52
N ALA A 52 -8.11 -5.29 8.26
CA ALA A 52 -7.15 -6.30 7.85
C ALA A 52 -5.74 -5.69 7.74
N ALA A 53 -4.73 -6.42 8.23
CA ALA A 53 -3.33 -6.02 8.10
C ALA A 53 -2.82 -6.24 6.67
N SER A 54 -2.15 -5.23 6.11
CA SER A 54 -1.53 -5.26 4.78
C SER A 54 -0.06 -5.67 4.89
N PHE A 55 0.24 -6.89 4.43
CA PHE A 55 1.63 -7.30 4.21
C PHE A 55 2.26 -6.49 3.07
N PRO A 56 3.54 -6.06 3.15
CA PRO A 56 4.51 -6.30 4.22
C PRO A 56 4.57 -5.22 5.31
N ARG A 57 3.86 -4.10 5.15
CA ARG A 57 4.01 -2.90 5.97
C ARG A 57 3.66 -3.13 7.44
N ASP A 58 2.58 -3.87 7.69
CA ASP A 58 1.99 -3.96 9.04
C ASP A 58 2.60 -5.10 9.88
N PHE A 59 3.61 -5.79 9.36
CA PHE A 59 4.23 -6.97 9.99
C PHE A 59 5.70 -6.70 10.33
N PRO A 60 5.99 -5.84 11.34
CA PRO A 60 7.36 -5.46 11.71
C PRO A 60 8.22 -6.64 12.16
N ASP A 61 7.58 -7.69 12.67
CA ASP A 61 8.26 -8.90 13.17
C ASP A 61 8.82 -9.77 12.03
N THR A 62 8.37 -9.54 10.80
CA THR A 62 8.83 -10.31 9.64
C THR A 62 10.05 -9.67 8.99
N ALA A 63 10.95 -10.48 8.43
CA ALA A 63 12.09 -9.98 7.67
C ALA A 63 11.66 -9.05 6.51
N ALA A 64 10.51 -9.35 5.90
CA ALA A 64 9.93 -8.51 4.84
C ALA A 64 9.44 -7.15 5.36
N GLY A 65 8.82 -7.11 6.54
CA GLY A 65 8.41 -5.86 7.18
C GLY A 65 9.61 -5.01 7.60
N ALA A 66 10.63 -5.62 8.23
CA ALA A 66 11.87 -4.94 8.57
C ALA A 66 12.56 -4.35 7.32
N ALA A 67 12.62 -5.11 6.21
CA ALA A 67 13.15 -4.62 4.94
C ALA A 67 12.30 -3.49 4.33
N ALA A 68 10.97 -3.56 4.42
CA ALA A 68 10.08 -2.51 3.96
C ALA A 68 10.30 -1.20 4.74
N VAL A 69 10.41 -1.28 6.07
CA VAL A 69 10.73 -0.13 6.93
C VAL A 69 12.10 0.43 6.58
N ALA A 70 13.12 -0.42 6.41
CA ALA A 70 14.45 0.03 6.01
C ALA A 70 14.44 0.74 4.65
N SER A 71 13.64 0.28 3.68
CA SER A 71 13.50 0.95 2.39
C SER A 71 12.80 2.30 2.50
N LEU A 72 11.84 2.46 3.41
CA LEU A 72 11.16 3.73 3.68
C LEU A 72 12.07 4.69 4.47
N CYS A 73 12.91 4.16 5.36
CA CYS A 73 13.87 4.90 6.17
C CYS A 73 15.20 5.16 5.46
N SER A 74 15.45 4.55 4.29
CA SER A 74 16.53 4.98 3.41
C SER A 74 16.36 6.48 3.17
N PRO A 75 17.41 7.30 3.30
CA PRO A 75 17.30 8.73 3.12
C PRO A 75 16.92 9.03 1.66
N ALA A 76 15.63 8.96 1.36
CA ALA A 76 15.08 9.54 0.16
C ALA A 76 15.47 11.01 0.21
N ALA A 77 16.20 11.43 -0.81
CA ALA A 77 16.55 12.82 -0.99
C ALA A 77 15.30 13.71 -0.79
N PRO A 78 15.47 14.86 -0.16
CA PRO A 78 14.60 15.21 0.93
C PRO A 78 13.41 16.06 0.49
N ALA A 79 12.27 15.42 0.21
CA ALA A 79 10.98 16.11 0.22
C ALA A 79 10.70 16.75 1.61
N SER A 80 11.30 16.19 2.66
CA SER A 80 11.25 16.73 4.03
C SER A 80 12.18 17.95 4.25
N LEU A 81 13.06 18.30 3.30
CA LEU A 81 13.91 19.50 3.34
C LEU A 81 13.35 20.65 2.49
N SER A 82 12.35 20.41 1.64
CA SER A 82 11.74 21.45 0.78
C SER A 82 10.54 22.17 1.41
N ALA A 83 10.02 21.68 2.54
CA ALA A 83 9.02 22.40 3.32
C ALA A 83 9.63 23.66 3.96
N PRO A 84 8.91 24.79 4.01
CA PRO A 84 9.42 26.03 4.59
C PRO A 84 9.88 25.81 6.03
N ARG A 85 11.04 26.38 6.36
CA ARG A 85 11.83 26.14 7.59
C ARG A 85 11.06 26.40 8.89
N SER A 86 9.98 27.20 8.87
CA SER A 86 9.15 27.55 10.03
C SER A 86 8.18 26.46 10.47
N GLU A 87 7.80 25.53 9.59
CA GLU A 87 6.83 24.46 9.91
C GLU A 87 7.50 23.10 10.18
N ARG A 88 8.83 23.07 10.08
CA ARG A 88 9.62 21.85 10.05
C ARG A 88 9.89 21.21 11.41
N TRP A 89 9.66 21.95 12.51
CA TRP A 89 10.11 21.59 13.86
C TRP A 89 9.02 21.09 14.81
N LEU A 90 7.72 21.17 14.48
CA LEU A 90 6.66 20.67 15.38
C LEU A 90 6.62 19.14 15.49
N VAL A 91 7.31 18.41 14.61
CA VAL A 91 7.23 16.95 14.53
C VAL A 91 8.45 16.25 15.14
N LEU A 92 9.56 16.94 15.43
CA LEU A 92 10.83 16.26 15.70
C LEU A 92 11.35 16.28 17.14
N ARG A 93 10.90 17.13 18.06
CA ARG A 93 11.38 17.09 19.45
C ARG A 93 10.41 17.73 20.45
N SER A 94 9.69 16.93 21.24
CA SER A 94 9.69 17.17 22.69
C SER A 94 9.20 15.96 23.49
N PRO A 95 10.11 15.12 23.99
CA PRO A 95 9.85 14.25 25.15
C PRO A 95 10.00 14.99 26.49
N GLU A 96 10.53 16.23 26.52
CA GLU A 96 10.81 16.98 27.75
C GLU A 96 9.73 18.00 28.15
N ALA A 97 8.69 18.22 27.34
CA ALA A 97 7.56 19.07 27.71
C ALA A 97 6.59 18.43 28.76
N LEU A 98 6.86 17.20 29.19
CA LEU A 98 6.07 16.46 30.20
C LEU A 98 6.75 16.40 31.59
N ARG A 99 7.68 17.32 31.88
CA ARG A 99 8.35 17.42 33.20
C ARG A 99 8.03 18.69 33.99
N PHE A 100 7.09 19.51 33.52
CA PHE A 100 6.60 20.71 34.22
C PHE A 100 5.06 20.76 34.35
N LEU A 101 4.41 19.59 34.36
CA LEU A 101 3.07 19.38 34.91
C LEU A 101 3.17 18.26 35.94
#